data_AF-A0A1C0YZN1-F1
#
_entry.id   AF-A0A1C0YZN1-F1
#
_cell.length_a   1.000
_cell.length_b   1.000
_cell.length_c   1.000
_cell.angle_alpha   90.00
_cell.angle_beta   90.00
_cell.angle_gamma   90.00
#
_symmetry.space_group_name_H-M   'P 1'
#
loop_
_entity.id
_entity.type
_entity.pdbx_description
1 polymer ?
#
loop_
_entity_poly.entity_id
_entity_poly.type
_entity_poly.pdbx_seq_one_letter_code
_entity_poly.pdbx_strand_id
1 'polypeptide(L)' 'MQWMFLYFPEDKTEYVPAVLEFLVFFVLCIIVFTVFVRISRKQEQRTKALEEQILQQRQAQQVTSTD' A
#
# COMPACT_ATOMS: atom_id res chain seq x y z
N MET A 1 15.53 -11.86 -34.03
CA MET A 1 15.05 -12.16 -32.66
C MET A 1 15.95 -13.22 -32.08
N GLN A 2 16.84 -12.86 -31.15
CA GLN A 2 17.59 -13.84 -30.35
C GLN A 2 17.34 -13.46 -28.90
N TRP A 3 16.36 -14.14 -28.32
CA TRP A 3 15.99 -14.00 -26.93
C TRP A 3 17.02 -14.73 -26.06
N MET A 4 17.74 -13.93 -25.28
CA MET A 4 18.42 -14.21 -24.02
C MET A 4 18.96 -15.64 -23.81
N PHE A 5 20.27 -15.81 -24.00
CA PHE A 5 21.01 -16.89 -23.36
C PHE A 5 21.05 -16.58 -21.86
N LEU A 6 20.57 -17.50 -21.03
CA LEU A 6 20.72 -17.45 -19.58
C LEU A 6 22.21 -17.71 -19.28
N TYR A 7 23.04 -16.67 -19.36
CA TYR A 7 24.45 -16.78 -18.99
C TYR A 7 24.48 -16.96 -17.47
N PHE A 8 24.73 -18.19 -17.04
CA PHE A 8 25.03 -18.49 -15.67
C PHE A 8 26.53 -18.31 -15.50
N PRO A 9 26.98 -17.22 -14.87
CA PRO A 9 28.39 -17.09 -14.59
C PRO A 9 28.85 -18.26 -13.72
N GLU A 10 29.98 -18.83 -14.12
CA GLU A 10 30.62 -19.97 -13.46
C GLU A 10 31.14 -19.55 -12.07
N ASP A 11 31.49 -18.27 -11.93
CA ASP A 11 31.92 -17.64 -10.69
C ASP A 11 30.79 -16.88 -9.98
N LYS A 12 30.57 -17.22 -8.71
CA LYS A 12 29.46 -16.68 -7.90
C LYS A 12 29.50 -15.17 -7.71
N THR A 13 30.67 -14.58 -7.91
CA THR A 13 30.94 -13.14 -7.78
C THR A 13 30.18 -12.31 -8.81
N GLU A 14 29.88 -12.85 -9.99
CA GLU A 14 29.10 -12.15 -11.02
C GLU A 14 27.60 -12.07 -10.69
N TYR A 15 27.07 -12.87 -9.76
CA TYR A 15 25.68 -12.73 -9.27
C TYR A 15 25.53 -11.67 -8.17
N VAL A 16 26.62 -11.21 -7.55
CA VAL A 16 26.61 -10.18 -6.50
C VAL A 16 25.84 -8.91 -6.93
N PRO A 17 26.06 -8.33 -8.11
CA PRO A 17 25.29 -7.17 -8.56
C PRO A 17 23.78 -7.48 -8.65
N ALA A 18 23.39 -8.60 -9.24
CA ALA A 18 21.98 -8.98 -9.37
C ALA A 18 21.28 -9.17 -8.02
N VAL A 19 21.96 -9.80 -7.05
CA VAL A 19 21.41 -9.98 -5.69
C VAL A 19 21.30 -8.65 -4.96
N LEU A 20 22.28 -7.76 -5.12
CA LEU A 20 22.24 -6.43 -4.52
C LEU A 20 21.09 -5.59 -5.07
N GLU A 21 20.92 -5.56 -6.39
CA GLU A 21 19.81 -4.86 -7.05
C GLU A 21 18.45 -5.42 -6.59
N PHE A 22 18.32 -6.74 -6.52
CA PHE A 22 17.13 -7.39 -6.00
C PHE A 22 16.85 -7.00 -4.56
N LEU A 23 17.85 -7.01 -3.69
CA LEU A 23 17.72 -6.62 -2.28
C LEU A 23 17.29 -5.16 -2.14
N VAL A 24 17.88 -4.24 -2.90
CA VAL A 24 17.48 -2.82 -2.89
C VAL A 24 16.02 -2.67 -3.29
N PHE A 25 15.61 -3.32 -4.39
CA PHE A 25 14.23 -3.25 -4.86
C PHE A 25 13.25 -3.88 -3.86
N PHE A 26 13.63 -5.01 -3.28
CA PHE A 26 12.83 -5.71 -2.27
C PHE A 26 12.61 -4.87 -1.01
N VAL A 27 13.66 -4.20 -0.52
CA VAL A 27 13.57 -3.27 0.61
C VAL A 27 12.64 -2.11 0.27
N LEU A 28 12.76 -1.52 -0.92
CA LEU A 28 11.85 -0.46 -1.37
C LEU A 28 10.39 -0.93 -1.42
N CYS A 29 10.11 -2.13 -1.94
CA CYS A 29 8.77 -2.70 -1.94
C CYS A 29 8.18 -2.83 -0.52
N ILE A 30 8.98 -3.32 0.44
CA ILE A 30 8.54 -3.44 1.84
C ILE A 30 8.23 -2.06 2.43
N ILE A 31 9.08 -1.06 2.17
CA ILE A 31 8.86 0.31 2.65
C ILE A 31 7.55 0.87 2.08
N VAL A 32 7.35 0.78 0.76
CA VAL A 32 6.13 1.26 0.10
C VAL A 32 4.91 0.55 0.65
N PHE A 33 4.95 -0.78 0.80
CA PHE A 33 3.82 -1.55 1.33
C PHE A 33 3.50 -1.14 2.77
N THR A 34 4.52 -0.96 3.60
CA THR A 34 4.35 -0.54 5.01
C THR A 34 3.76 0.87 5.10
N VAL A 35 4.23 1.81 4.27
CA VAL A 35 3.71 3.18 4.22
C VAL A 35 2.27 3.19 3.73
N PHE A 36 1.97 2.44 2.66
CA PHE A 36 0.63 2.34 2.10
C PHE A 36 -0.37 1.81 3.12
N VAL A 37 -0.06 0.70 3.81
CA VAL A 37 -0.92 0.13 4.87
C VAL A 37 -1.15 1.14 6.00
N ARG A 38 -0.11 1.89 6.41
CA ARG A 38 -0.28 2.92 7.45
C ARG A 38 -1.17 4.07 7.01
N ILE A 39 -1.07 4.50 5.76
CA ILE A 39 -1.93 5.55 5.21
C ILE A 39 -3.39 5.07 5.19
N SER A 40 -3.64 3.86 4.71
CA SER A 40 -4.99 3.27 4.64
C SER A 40 -5.66 3.21 6.02
N ARG A 41 -4.93 2.80 7.07
CA ARG A 41 -5.48 2.78 8.44
C ARG A 41 -5.83 4.18 8.98
N LYS A 42 -5.09 5.22 8.59
CA LYS A 42 -5.43 6.61 8.93
C LYS A 42 -6.66 7.11 8.19
N GLN A 43 -6.88 6.65 6.95
CA GLN A 43 -8.06 7.02 6.19
C GLN A 43 -9.33 6.42 6.77
N GLU A 44 -9.32 5.13 7.14
CA GLU A 44 -10.48 4.48 7.78
C GLU A 44 -10.96 5.22 9.04
N GLN A 45 -10.04 5.67 9.90
CA GLN A 45 -10.41 6.40 11.12
C GLN A 45 -11.07 7.74 10.82
N ARG A 46 -10.62 8.44 9.78
CA ARG A 46 -11.22 9.72 9.36
C ARG A 46 -12.59 9.52 8.72
N THR A 47 -12.76 8.46 7.92
CA THR A 47 -14.04 8.14 7.29
C THR A 47 -15.09 7.80 8.34
N LYS A 48 -14.77 6.95 9.33
CA LYS A 48 -15.72 6.58 10.40
C LYS A 48 -16.22 7.78 11.20
N ALA A 49 -15.34 8.71 11.55
CA ALA A 49 -15.72 9.92 12.28
C ALA A 49 -16.61 10.88 11.45
N LEU A 50 -16.47 10.88 10.12
CA LEU A 50 -17.34 11.64 9.22
C LEU A 50 -18.70 10.96 9.06
N GLU A 51 -18.71 9.63 8.88
CA GLU A 51 -19.95 8.84 8.78
C GLU A 51 -20.82 8.99 10.04
N GLU A 52 -20.22 8.92 11.22
CA GLU A 52 -20.94 9.04 12.49
C GLU A 52 -21.60 10.41 12.66
N GLN A 53 -20.92 11.49 12.27
CA GLN A 53 -21.49 12.84 12.32
C GLN A 53 -22.62 13.05 11.31
N ILE A 54 -22.47 12.52 10.09
CA ILE A 54 -23.54 12.59 9.06
C ILE A 54 -24.76 11.78 9.51
N LEU A 55 -24.56 10.62 10.15
CA LEU A 55 -25.63 9.78 10.65
C LEU A 55 -26.42 10.49 11.77
N GLN A 56 -25.72 11.13 12.71
CA GLN A 56 -26.36 11.88 13.80
C GLN A 56 -27.15 13.09 13.28
N GLN A 57 -26.60 13.84 12.31
CA GLN A 57 -27.33 14.95 11.69
C GLN A 57 -28.58 14.48 10.94
N ARG A 58 -28.52 13.35 10.23
CA ARG A 58 -29.70 12.79 9.55
C ARG A 58 -30.78 12.33 10.52
N GLN A 59 -30.41 11.72 11.64
CA GLN A 59 -31.37 11.29 12.66
C GLN A 59 -32.05 12.50 13.33
N ALA A 60 -31.28 13.54 13.68
CA ALA A 60 -31.84 14.77 14.24
C ALA A 60 -32.81 15.47 13.26
N GLN A 61 -32.50 15.44 11.96
CA GLN A 61 -33.32 16.10 10.93
C GLN A 61 -34.56 15.28 10.52
N GLN A 62 -34.54 13.95 10.61
CA GLN A 62 -35.72 13.11 10.38
C GLN A 62 -36.77 13.21 11.49
N VAL A 63 -36.34 13.43 12.73
CA VAL A 63 -37.25 13.55 13.88
C VAL A 63 -38.01 14.88 13.87
N THR A 64 -37.44 15.95 13.30
CA THR A 64 -38.11 17.27 13.21
C THR A 64 -39.09 17.40 12.04
N SER A 65 -39.00 16.58 10.99
CA SER A 65 -39.95 16.60 9.85
C SER A 65 -41.15 15.68 10.01
N THR A 66 -41.29 15.03 11.17
CA THR A 66 -42.41 14.16 11.53
C THR A 66 -43.15 14.76 12.74
N ASP A 67 -43.47 16.05 12.68
CA ASP A 67 -44.41 16.75 13.58
C ASP A 67 -45.28 17.70 12.73
#